data_AF-A0A851GR38-F1
#
_entry.id   AF-A0A851GR38-F1
#
_cell.length_a   1.000
_cell.length_b   1.000
_cell.length_c   1.000
_cell.angle_alpha   90.00
_cell.angle_beta   90.00
_cell.angle_gamma   90.00
#
_symmetry.space_group_name_H-M   'P 1'
#
loop_
_entity.id
_entity.type
_entity.pdbx_description
1 polymer ?
#
loop_
_entity_poly.entity_id
_entity_poly.type
_entity_poly.pdbx_seq_one_letter_code
_entity_poly.pdbx_strand_id
1 'polypeptide(L)'
;MDSRDPSPTADAPETTELSNEDNGFENELCIHCAQPNAPQVKFCRHCRAPIHPLSAICPYERVMATGFVWRAAVERPKLCVLAGVWLYFLITIAGGVTVLWWAYRYCDTSSLLGWMEIGSVILGSGIISLLGIGMLARVTQAFFTKRT
;
A
#
# COMPACT_ATOMS: atom_id res chain seq x y z
N MET A 1 22.70 -23.76 37.85
CA MET A 1 23.07 -22.40 37.44
C MET A 1 24.23 -22.48 36.47
N ASP A 2 24.13 -22.23 35.19
CA ASP A 2 23.08 -22.46 34.19
C ASP A 2 23.90 -22.55 32.90
N SER A 3 24.00 -23.75 32.34
CA SER A 3 24.86 -24.07 31.20
C SER A 3 24.22 -23.49 29.93
N ARG A 4 24.78 -22.40 29.40
CA ARG A 4 24.40 -21.93 28.07
C ARG A 4 25.08 -22.79 27.03
N ASP A 5 24.31 -23.70 26.45
CA ASP A 5 24.66 -24.36 25.20
C ASP A 5 24.86 -23.31 24.08
N PRO A 6 25.89 -23.43 23.24
CA PRO A 6 26.01 -22.63 22.04
C PRO A 6 24.92 -23.02 21.04
N SER A 7 24.14 -22.02 20.64
CA SER A 7 23.10 -22.10 19.62
C SER A 7 23.60 -22.83 18.36
N PRO A 8 22.78 -23.71 17.74
CA PRO A 8 23.13 -24.36 16.50
C PRO A 8 23.37 -23.30 15.43
N THR A 9 24.55 -23.34 14.81
CA THR A 9 24.90 -22.58 13.62
C THR A 9 23.89 -22.93 12.54
N ALA A 10 23.00 -21.97 12.25
CA ALA A 10 22.12 -22.03 11.10
C ALA A 10 22.98 -22.27 9.85
N ASP A 11 22.72 -23.39 9.19
CA ASP A 11 23.31 -23.77 7.93
C ASP A 11 23.21 -22.59 6.95
N ALA A 12 24.37 -22.06 6.59
CA ALA A 12 24.47 -21.12 5.49
C ALA A 12 23.98 -21.82 4.22
N PRO A 13 23.09 -21.21 3.41
CA PRO A 13 22.72 -21.79 2.14
C PRO A 13 23.97 -21.91 1.28
N GLU A 14 24.30 -23.15 0.94
CA GLU A 14 25.31 -23.55 -0.03
C GLU A 14 25.10 -22.72 -1.30
N THR A 15 25.96 -21.72 -1.50
CA THR A 15 26.08 -21.03 -2.77
C THR A 15 26.60 -22.06 -3.76
N THR A 16 25.70 -22.70 -4.48
CA THR A 16 26.03 -23.45 -5.70
C THR A 16 26.70 -22.47 -6.64
N GLU A 17 28.04 -22.42 -6.60
CA GLU A 17 28.89 -21.83 -7.61
C GLU A 17 28.75 -22.68 -8.86
N LEU A 18 27.65 -22.46 -9.59
CA LEU A 18 27.52 -22.88 -10.97
C LEU A 18 28.54 -22.09 -11.77
N SER A 19 29.66 -22.75 -12.00
CA SER A 19 30.69 -22.49 -13.01
C SER A 19 30.29 -21.43 -14.04
N ASN A 20 30.93 -20.27 -13.95
CA ASN A 20 31.01 -19.28 -15.02
C ASN A 20 31.74 -19.90 -16.22
N GLU A 21 31.00 -20.60 -17.07
CA GLU A 21 31.38 -20.70 -18.48
C GLU A 21 31.13 -19.33 -19.11
N ASP A 22 32.21 -18.72 -19.58
CA ASP A 22 32.31 -17.46 -20.32
C ASP A 22 31.55 -17.56 -21.65
N ASN A 23 30.22 -17.63 -21.55
CA ASN A 23 29.32 -17.37 -22.65
C ASN A 23 29.27 -15.85 -22.76
N GLY A 24 29.74 -15.27 -23.86
CA GLY A 24 29.71 -13.83 -24.11
C GLY A 24 28.34 -13.26 -23.76
N PHE A 25 28.22 -12.72 -22.54
CA PHE A 25 26.92 -12.53 -21.93
C PHE A 25 26.20 -11.39 -22.66
N GLU A 26 25.18 -11.76 -23.42
CA GLU A 26 24.27 -10.81 -24.02
C GLU A 26 23.64 -9.97 -22.90
N ASN A 27 23.73 -8.65 -23.02
CA ASN A 27 23.15 -7.75 -22.03
C ASN A 27 21.64 -7.99 -21.95
N GLU A 28 21.12 -8.22 -20.74
CA GLU A 28 19.68 -8.38 -20.52
C GLU A 28 19.00 -7.00 -20.58
N LEU A 29 18.00 -6.86 -21.47
CA LEU A 29 17.19 -5.65 -21.52
C LEU A 29 16.13 -5.65 -20.42
N CYS A 30 15.99 -4.52 -19.72
CA CYS A 30 14.89 -4.35 -18.78
C CYS A 30 13.56 -4.18 -19.52
N ILE A 31 12.57 -5.03 -19.24
CA ILE A 31 11.22 -4.95 -19.82
C ILE A 31 10.43 -3.68 -19.47
N HIS A 32 10.86 -2.93 -18.44
CA HIS A 32 10.16 -1.72 -17.99
C HIS A 32 10.72 -0.43 -18.59
N CYS A 33 12.05 -0.29 -18.69
CA CYS A 33 12.70 0.93 -19.18
C CYS A 33 13.52 0.74 -20.46
N ALA A 34 13.59 -0.49 -21.00
CA ALA A 34 14.36 -0.87 -22.18
C ALA A 34 15.86 -0.53 -22.12
N GLN A 35 16.40 -0.26 -20.93
CA GLN A 35 17.84 -0.05 -20.75
C GLN A 35 18.56 -1.39 -20.60
N PRO A 36 19.76 -1.54 -21.19
CA PRO A 36 20.59 -2.73 -21.02
C PRO A 36 21.08 -2.83 -19.58
N ASN A 37 21.09 -4.04 -19.03
CA ASN A 37 21.71 -4.34 -17.75
C ASN A 37 22.75 -5.43 -17.90
N ALA A 38 23.68 -5.48 -16.95
CA ALA A 38 24.61 -6.59 -16.84
C ALA A 38 23.84 -7.92 -16.67
N PRO A 39 24.36 -9.03 -17.18
CA PRO A 39 23.76 -10.34 -17.01
C PRO A 39 23.59 -10.69 -15.52
N GLN A 40 22.59 -11.53 -15.20
CA GLN A 40 22.34 -12.05 -13.85
C GLN A 40 21.97 -11.00 -12.77
N VAL A 41 21.72 -9.73 -13.14
CA VAL A 41 21.25 -8.75 -12.15
C VAL A 41 19.76 -8.96 -11.86
N LYS A 42 19.42 -9.05 -10.56
CA LYS A 42 18.03 -9.29 -10.12
C LYS A 42 17.11 -8.07 -10.32
N PHE A 43 17.69 -6.86 -10.26
CA PHE A 43 16.98 -5.59 -10.39
C PHE A 43 17.70 -4.66 -11.36
N CYS A 44 16.92 -3.88 -12.12
CA CYS A 44 17.45 -2.90 -13.05
C CYS A 44 18.16 -1.75 -12.31
N ARG A 45 19.37 -1.37 -12.75
CA ARG A 45 20.12 -0.24 -12.16
C ARG A 45 19.46 1.12 -12.42
N HIS A 46 18.68 1.24 -13.50
CA HIS A 46 18.04 2.49 -13.90
C HIS A 46 16.66 2.68 -13.23
N CYS A 47 15.74 1.74 -13.41
CA CYS A 47 14.36 1.88 -12.92
C CYS A 47 14.07 1.12 -11.63
N ARG A 48 15.00 0.26 -11.16
CA ARG A 48 14.83 -0.62 -10.00
C ARG A 48 13.67 -1.62 -10.12
N ALA A 49 13.22 -1.90 -11.34
CA ALA A 49 12.25 -2.94 -11.59
C ALA A 49 12.90 -4.33 -11.43
N PRO A 50 12.16 -5.34 -10.95
CA PRO A 50 12.61 -6.72 -10.95
C PRO A 50 12.75 -7.21 -12.40
N ILE A 51 13.89 -7.82 -12.74
CA ILE A 51 14.14 -8.40 -14.07
C ILE A 51 13.93 -9.91 -14.03
N HIS A 52 14.47 -10.56 -12.99
CA HIS A 52 14.45 -12.01 -12.88
C HIS A 52 13.22 -12.52 -12.10
N PRO A 53 12.51 -13.57 -12.55
CA PRO A 53 11.37 -14.14 -11.83
C PRO A 53 11.73 -14.70 -10.44
N LEU A 54 13.00 -15.09 -10.24
CA LEU A 54 13.50 -15.53 -8.92
C LEU A 54 13.45 -14.43 -7.85
N SER A 55 13.41 -13.15 -8.24
CA SER A 55 13.24 -12.05 -7.29
C SER A 55 11.91 -12.09 -6.52
N ALA A 56 10.94 -12.89 -6.98
CA ALA A 56 9.67 -13.11 -6.29
C ALA A 56 9.75 -14.21 -5.21
N ILE A 57 10.76 -15.08 -5.25
CA ILE A 57 10.86 -16.26 -4.39
C ILE A 57 11.62 -15.93 -3.10
N CYS A 58 12.68 -15.14 -3.17
CA CYS A 58 13.45 -14.74 -2.00
C CYS A 58 12.70 -13.69 -1.15
N PRO A 59 12.60 -13.85 0.18
CA PRO A 59 11.77 -12.99 1.03
C PRO A 59 12.21 -11.52 1.02
N TYR A 60 13.53 -11.26 1.03
CA TYR A 60 14.06 -9.90 0.98
C TYR A 60 13.81 -9.22 -0.38
N GLU A 61 13.96 -9.97 -1.47
CA GLU A 61 13.81 -9.46 -2.83
C GLU A 61 12.34 -9.19 -3.16
N ARG A 62 11.44 -10.02 -2.62
CA ARG A 62 9.99 -9.85 -2.71
C ARG A 62 9.54 -8.51 -2.11
N VAL A 63 10.15 -8.06 -1.01
CA VAL A 63 9.83 -6.74 -0.41
C VAL A 63 10.23 -5.61 -1.36
N MET A 64 11.38 -5.71 -2.02
CA MET A 64 11.80 -4.71 -3.00
C MET A 64 10.92 -4.70 -4.26
N ALA A 65 10.58 -5.89 -4.77
CA ALA A 65 9.71 -6.05 -5.94
C ALA A 65 8.30 -5.51 -5.68
N THR A 66 7.72 -5.79 -4.50
CA THR A 66 6.43 -5.21 -4.11
C THR A 66 6.50 -3.70 -3.97
N GLY A 67 7.58 -3.16 -3.40
CA GLY A 67 7.82 -1.73 -3.32
C GLY A 67 7.90 -1.02 -4.68
N PHE A 68 8.40 -1.69 -5.72
CA PHE A 68 8.36 -1.16 -7.10
C PHE A 68 6.91 -1.06 -7.61
N VAL A 69 6.10 -2.09 -7.41
CA VAL A 69 4.68 -2.09 -7.79
C VAL A 69 3.90 -0.99 -7.08
N TRP A 70 4.15 -0.78 -5.77
CA TRP A 70 3.51 0.29 -5.02
C TRP A 70 3.86 1.68 -5.56
N ARG A 71 5.14 1.94 -5.88
CA ARG A 71 5.57 3.21 -6.49
C ARG A 71 4.94 3.43 -7.86
N ALA A 72 4.94 2.40 -8.70
CA ALA A 72 4.30 2.44 -10.02
C ALA A 72 2.78 2.68 -9.93
N ALA A 73 2.12 2.08 -8.93
CA ALA A 73 0.69 2.29 -8.67
C ALA A 73 0.38 3.73 -8.23
N VAL A 74 1.26 4.36 -7.46
CA VAL A 74 1.12 5.75 -7.01
C VAL A 74 1.41 6.75 -8.15
N GLU A 75 2.30 6.41 -9.08
CA GLU A 75 2.61 7.25 -10.24
C GLU A 75 1.44 7.36 -11.22
N ARG A 76 0.64 6.30 -11.38
CA ARG A 76 -0.54 6.29 -12.26
C ARG A 76 -1.79 5.81 -11.53
N PRO A 77 -2.41 6.67 -10.71
CA PRO A 77 -3.65 6.30 -10.03
C PRO A 77 -4.72 6.03 -11.10
N LYS A 78 -5.28 4.82 -11.08
CA LYS A 78 -6.40 4.49 -11.99
C LYS A 78 -7.64 5.21 -11.49
N LEU A 79 -8.40 5.84 -12.39
CA LEU A 79 -9.68 6.50 -12.04
C LEU A 79 -10.63 5.56 -11.30
N CYS A 80 -10.57 4.25 -11.59
CA CYS A 80 -11.35 3.23 -10.92
C CYS A 80 -11.03 3.11 -9.41
N VAL A 81 -9.76 3.26 -9.02
CA VAL A 81 -9.34 3.25 -7.60
C VAL A 81 -9.86 4.50 -6.90
N LEU A 82 -9.73 5.68 -7.54
CA LEU A 82 -10.25 6.93 -6.99
C LEU A 82 -11.77 6.87 -6.80
N ALA A 83 -12.49 6.34 -7.79
CA ALA A 83 -13.94 6.15 -7.73
C ALA A 83 -14.33 5.18 -6.62
N GLY A 84 -13.62 4.05 -6.47
CA GLY A 84 -13.87 3.08 -5.41
C GLY A 84 -13.69 3.66 -4.01
N VAL A 85 -12.62 4.43 -3.79
CA VAL A 85 -12.39 5.11 -2.52
C VAL A 85 -13.49 6.15 -2.25
N TRP A 86 -13.87 6.95 -3.24
CA TRP A 86 -14.98 7.90 -3.11
C TRP A 86 -16.30 7.20 -2.74
N LEU A 87 -16.62 6.08 -3.39
CA LEU A 87 -17.84 5.32 -3.15
C LEU A 87 -17.89 4.75 -1.73
N TYR A 88 -16.76 4.24 -1.22
CA TYR A 88 -16.64 3.77 0.16
C TYR A 88 -16.92 4.88 1.19
N PHE A 89 -16.34 6.07 0.98
CA PHE A 89 -16.59 7.22 1.85
C PHE A 89 -18.03 7.71 1.77
N LEU A 90 -18.63 7.77 0.58
CA LEU A 90 -20.04 8.16 0.41
C LEU A 90 -21.00 7.22 1.14
N ILE A 91 -20.77 5.91 1.09
CA ILE A 91 -21.58 4.92 1.83
C ILE A 91 -21.43 5.15 3.34
N THR A 92 -20.21 5.41 3.82
CA THR A 92 -19.95 5.66 5.24
C THR A 92 -20.68 6.92 5.73
N ILE A 93 -20.61 8.00 4.95
CA ILE A 93 -21.31 9.26 5.24
C ILE A 93 -22.83 9.04 5.21
N ALA A 94 -23.35 8.36 4.18
CA ALA A 94 -24.77 8.05 4.09
C ALA A 94 -25.26 7.24 5.29
N GLY A 95 -24.50 6.21 5.70
CA GLY A 95 -24.76 5.45 6.92
C GLY A 95 -24.84 6.34 8.15
N GLY A 96 -23.83 7.21 8.37
CA GLY A 96 -23.83 8.16 9.48
C GLY A 96 -25.05 9.09 9.48
N VAL A 97 -25.42 9.62 8.32
CA VAL A 97 -26.62 10.47 8.17
C VAL A 97 -27.90 9.70 8.48
N THR A 98 -28.03 8.46 8.01
CA THR A 98 -29.22 7.64 8.30
C THR A 98 -29.37 7.32 9.79
N VAL A 99 -28.26 7.00 10.47
CA VAL A 99 -28.25 6.75 11.92
C VAL A 99 -28.60 8.03 12.69
N LEU A 100 -28.02 9.17 12.31
CA LEU A 100 -28.34 10.48 12.91
C LEU A 100 -29.80 10.86 12.71
N TRP A 101 -30.33 10.64 11.50
CA TRP A 101 -31.73 10.92 11.19
C TRP A 101 -32.69 10.03 11.98
N TRP A 102 -32.36 8.75 12.11
CA TRP A 102 -33.13 7.80 12.92
C TRP A 102 -33.10 8.18 14.40
N ALA A 103 -31.91 8.48 14.95
CA ALA A 103 -31.76 8.95 16.33
C ALA A 103 -32.57 10.24 16.57
N TYR A 104 -32.52 11.20 15.65
CA TYR A 104 -33.29 12.44 15.74
C TYR A 104 -34.81 12.21 15.74
N ARG A 105 -35.31 11.22 14.97
CA ARG A 105 -36.74 10.91 14.87
C ARG A 105 -37.29 10.08 16.02
N TYR A 106 -36.50 9.18 16.59
CA TYR A 106 -36.98 8.14 17.50
C TYR A 106 -36.45 8.26 18.94
N CYS A 107 -35.33 8.94 19.18
CA CYS A 107 -34.92 9.22 20.56
C CYS A 107 -35.73 10.41 21.09
N ASP A 108 -36.44 10.18 22.19
CA ASP A 108 -37.04 11.25 22.96
C ASP A 108 -35.94 12.17 23.51
N THR A 109 -35.83 13.36 22.92
CA THR A 109 -34.84 14.41 23.25
C THR A 109 -35.04 15.02 24.63
N SER A 110 -35.97 14.52 25.42
CA SER A 110 -36.25 15.02 26.78
C SER A 110 -35.16 14.66 27.79
N SER A 111 -34.36 13.62 27.55
CA SER A 111 -33.34 13.15 28.49
C SER A 111 -31.92 13.66 28.18
N LEU A 112 -31.23 14.18 29.22
CA LEU A 112 -29.83 14.65 29.15
C LEU A 112 -28.87 13.54 28.68
N LEU A 113 -29.14 12.29 29.07
CA LEU A 113 -28.36 11.13 28.68
C LEU A 113 -28.44 10.89 27.15
N GLY A 114 -29.62 11.08 26.55
CA GLY A 114 -29.80 10.96 25.10
C GLY A 114 -29.00 12.00 24.31
N TRP A 115 -28.88 13.22 24.83
CA TRP A 115 -28.05 14.26 24.21
C TRP A 115 -26.55 13.96 24.29
N MET A 116 -26.07 13.32 25.36
CA MET A 116 -24.66 12.92 25.47
C MET A 116 -24.29 11.82 24.48
N GLU A 117 -25.15 10.82 24.30
CA GLU A 117 -24.95 9.76 23.32
C GLU A 117 -24.90 10.32 21.89
N ILE A 118 -25.88 11.16 21.51
CA ILE A 118 -25.92 11.81 20.19
C ILE A 118 -24.70 12.71 19.99
N GLY A 119 -24.31 13.49 21.01
CA GLY A 119 -23.14 14.35 20.95
C GLY A 119 -21.84 13.58 20.71
N SER A 120 -21.67 12.41 21.34
CA SER A 120 -20.49 11.56 21.15
C SER A 120 -20.39 11.01 19.73
N VAL A 121 -21.53 10.60 19.15
CA VAL A 121 -21.61 10.08 17.78
C VAL A 121 -21.30 11.19 16.77
N ILE A 122 -21.84 12.39 16.98
CA ILE A 122 -21.58 13.55 16.11
C ILE A 122 -20.10 13.95 16.17
N LEU A 123 -19.52 14.06 17.36
CA LEU A 123 -18.11 14.43 17.52
C LEU A 123 -17.17 13.38 16.91
N GLY A 124 -17.39 12.09 17.23
CA GLY A 124 -16.55 11.01 16.75
C GLY A 124 -16.64 10.81 15.23
N SER A 125 -17.85 10.67 14.70
CA SER A 125 -18.05 10.46 13.26
C SER A 125 -17.74 11.69 12.43
N GLY A 126 -18.02 12.89 12.96
CA GLY A 126 -17.74 14.16 12.31
C GLY A 126 -16.25 14.39 12.11
N ILE A 127 -15.44 14.19 13.15
CA ILE A 127 -13.99 14.39 13.06
C ILE A 127 -13.36 13.40 12.06
N ILE A 128 -13.73 12.12 12.12
CA ILE A 128 -13.22 11.10 11.19
C ILE A 128 -13.62 11.42 9.74
N SER A 129 -14.85 11.86 9.53
CA SER A 129 -15.35 12.23 8.19
C SER A 129 -14.62 13.46 7.64
N LEU A 130 -14.39 14.49 8.47
CA LEU A 130 -13.66 15.70 8.07
C LEU A 130 -12.21 15.39 7.71
N LEU A 131 -11.52 14.56 8.49
CA LEU A 131 -10.16 14.13 8.18
C LEU A 131 -10.13 13.31 6.88
N GLY A 132 -11.08 12.40 6.69
CA GLY A 132 -11.23 11.61 5.47
C GLY A 132 -11.45 12.48 4.24
N ILE A 133 -12.40 13.42 4.30
CA ILE A 133 -12.70 14.36 3.20
C ILE A 133 -11.49 15.26 2.92
N GLY A 134 -10.80 15.75 3.94
CA GLY A 134 -9.60 16.57 3.78
C GLY A 134 -8.46 15.83 3.08
N MET A 135 -8.20 14.58 3.47
CA MET A 135 -7.22 13.72 2.79
C MET A 135 -7.65 13.42 1.35
N LEU A 136 -8.91 13.11 1.12
CA LEU A 136 -9.45 12.86 -0.23
C LEU A 136 -9.36 14.08 -1.13
N ALA A 137 -9.69 15.27 -0.61
CA ALA A 137 -9.57 16.51 -1.36
C ALA A 137 -8.12 16.75 -1.78
N ARG A 138 -7.15 16.52 -0.90
CA ARG A 138 -5.72 16.62 -1.24
C ARG A 138 -5.28 15.59 -2.27
N VAL A 139 -5.68 14.34 -2.13
CA VAL A 139 -5.37 13.28 -3.12
C VAL A 139 -5.98 13.61 -4.47
N THR A 140 -7.21 14.10 -4.49
CA THR A 140 -7.94 14.48 -5.70
C THR A 140 -7.26 15.68 -6.37
N GLN A 141 -6.88 16.71 -5.62
CA GLN A 141 -6.12 17.85 -6.13
C GLN A 141 -4.78 17.41 -6.72
N ALA A 142 -4.00 16.61 -6.00
CA ALA A 142 -2.72 16.10 -6.47
C ALA A 142 -2.85 15.26 -7.76
N PHE A 143 -3.96 14.53 -7.89
CA PHE A 143 -4.27 13.76 -9.10
C PHE A 143 -4.52 14.67 -10.32
N PHE A 144 -5.30 15.75 -10.14
CA PHE A 144 -5.59 16.68 -11.23
C PHE A 144 -4.37 17.52 -11.63
N THR A 145 -3.52 17.92 -10.68
CA THR A 145 -2.30 18.71 -10.98
C THR A 145 -1.28 17.92 -11.83
N LYS A 146 -1.22 16.59 -11.70
CA LYS A 146 -0.30 15.76 -12.51
C LYS A 146 -0.79 15.50 -13.95
N ARG A 147 -2.04 15.85 -14.28
CA ARG A 147 -2.63 15.64 -15.62
C ARG A 147 -2.57 16.85 -16.54
N THR A 148 -2.34 18.04 -15.98
CA THR A 148 -2.09 19.30 -16.71
C THR A 148 -0.61 19.46 -16.99
#